data_AF-A0A914VMW5-F1
#
_entry.id   AF-A0A914VMW5-F1
#
_cell.length_a   1.000
_cell.length_b   1.000
_cell.length_c   1.000
_cell.angle_alpha   90.00
_cell.angle_beta   90.00
_cell.angle_gamma   90.00
#
_symmetry.space_group_name_H-M   'P 1'
#
loop_
_entity.id
_entity.type
_entity.pdbx_description
1 polymer ?
#
loop_
_entity_poly.entity_id
_entity_poly.type
_entity_poly.pdbx_seq_one_letter_code
_entity_poly.pdbx_strand_id
1 'polypeptide(L)'
;GETPPFSYSGSRETVVLPDGRWLHITGSTAHGMTGSTYNGQVWYIDLSKDTLQWEKTPLEVPEDMSAVVVVDMQNKKLFAAGLKMGVFEGQL
;
A
#
# COMPACT_ATOMS: atom_id res chain seq x y z
N GLY A 1 18.34 3.55 1.14
CA GLY A 1 17.34 3.52 0.06
C GLY A 1 16.14 4.31 0.51
N GLU A 2 15.23 4.63 -0.41
CA GLU A 2 13.92 5.14 -0.04
C GLU A 2 13.16 4.11 0.81
N THR A 3 12.15 4.56 1.55
CA THR A 3 11.34 3.71 2.45
C THR A 3 9.91 4.23 2.44
N PRO A 4 8.89 3.35 2.63
CA PRO A 4 7.51 3.79 2.69
C PRO A 4 7.31 4.83 3.80
N PRO A 5 6.60 5.94 3.53
CA PRO A 5 6.45 7.05 4.47
C PRO A 5 5.34 6.81 5.52
N PHE A 6 4.88 5.56 5.71
CA PHE A 6 3.74 5.20 6.56
C PHE A 6 4.07 5.24 8.07
N SER A 7 4.71 6.31 8.53
CA SER A 7 5.28 6.42 9.86
C SER A 7 4.26 6.72 10.97
N TYR A 8 3.03 7.12 10.64
CA TYR A 8 2.02 7.51 11.63
C TYR A 8 1.08 6.36 11.99
N SER A 9 0.46 5.73 11.00
CA SER A 9 -0.51 4.62 11.20
C SER A 9 0.04 3.25 10.81
N GLY A 10 1.24 3.18 10.21
CA GLY A 10 1.69 1.98 9.52
C GLY A 10 0.92 1.77 8.20
N SER A 11 1.15 0.62 7.58
CA SER A 11 0.40 0.22 6.39
C SER A 11 -1.01 -0.23 6.75
N ARG A 12 -2.00 0.10 5.90
CA ARG A 12 -3.37 -0.40 6.11
C ARG A 12 -3.51 -1.88 5.80
N GLU A 13 -2.78 -2.35 4.79
CA GLU A 13 -2.75 -3.75 4.40
C GLU A 13 -1.31 -4.18 4.13
N THR A 14 -0.99 -5.41 4.52
CA THR A 14 0.35 -5.99 4.38
C THR A 14 0.22 -7.44 3.97
N VAL A 15 0.78 -7.79 2.82
CA VAL A 15 0.64 -9.14 2.26
C VAL A 15 1.91 -9.59 1.56
N VAL A 16 2.20 -10.88 1.59
CA VAL A 16 3.25 -11.49 0.77
C VAL A 16 2.60 -12.18 -0.42
N LEU A 17 2.89 -11.72 -1.62
CA LEU A 17 2.40 -12.34 -2.85
C LEU A 17 3.11 -13.67 -3.12
N PRO A 18 2.49 -14.58 -3.91
CA PRO A 18 3.12 -15.85 -4.30
C PRO A 18 4.43 -15.68 -5.10
N ASP A 19 4.67 -14.50 -5.68
CA ASP A 19 5.91 -14.18 -6.38
C ASP A 19 7.04 -13.68 -5.45
N GLY A 20 6.82 -13.69 -4.13
CA GLY A 20 7.82 -13.30 -3.14
C GLY A 20 7.85 -11.80 -2.83
N ARG A 21 6.95 -10.99 -3.39
CA ARG A 21 6.86 -9.57 -3.04
C ARG A 21 6.10 -9.37 -1.73
N TRP A 22 6.76 -8.79 -0.74
CA TRP A 22 6.14 -8.34 0.51
C TRP A 22 5.65 -6.90 0.37
N LEU A 23 4.34 -6.73 0.23
CA LEU A 23 3.67 -5.46 -0.03
C LEU A 23 3.28 -4.75 1.26
N HIS A 24 3.42 -3.42 1.25
CA HIS A 24 2.84 -2.48 2.20
C HIS A 24 1.99 -1.48 1.43
N ILE A 25 0.69 -1.47 1.74
CA ILE A 25 -0.32 -0.80 0.94
C ILE A 25 -0.97 0.32 1.73
N THR A 26 -0.78 1.54 1.25
CA THR A 26 -1.34 2.79 1.80
C THR A 26 -1.03 3.01 3.29
N GLY A 27 -1.40 4.16 3.82
CA GLY A 27 -1.25 4.46 5.23
C GLY A 27 -1.43 5.94 5.48
N SER A 28 -0.85 6.40 6.58
CA SER A 28 -0.75 7.83 6.86
C SER A 28 0.69 8.20 7.23
N THR A 29 1.10 9.36 6.73
CA THR A 29 2.37 10.00 7.10
C THR A 29 2.10 11.05 8.18
N ALA A 30 3.02 11.21 9.13
CA ALA A 30 2.87 12.21 10.18
C ALA A 30 2.90 13.63 9.60
N HIS A 31 2.01 14.51 10.08
CA HIS A 31 1.95 15.92 9.73
C HIS A 31 1.88 16.79 11.00
N GLY A 32 2.96 17.49 11.31
CA GLY A 32 3.09 18.23 12.57
C GLY A 32 3.21 17.30 13.77
N MET A 33 2.71 17.74 14.94
CA MET A 33 2.83 16.97 16.19
C MET A 33 1.74 15.92 16.39
N THR A 34 0.55 16.13 15.82
CA THR A 34 -0.62 15.27 16.06
C THR A 34 -1.40 14.93 14.79
N GLY A 35 -1.12 15.61 13.68
CA GLY A 35 -1.82 15.41 12.43
C GLY A 35 -1.26 14.23 11.63
N SER A 36 -2.04 13.78 10.66
CA SER A 36 -1.60 12.82 9.67
C SER A 36 -2.17 13.17 8.30
N THR A 37 -1.44 12.83 7.25
CA THR A 37 -1.88 12.97 5.87
C THR A 37 -1.97 11.58 5.25
N TYR A 38 -3.08 11.29 4.57
CA TYR A 38 -3.23 10.04 3.86
C TYR A 38 -2.13 9.87 2.82
N ASN A 39 -1.62 8.65 2.69
CA ASN A 39 -0.66 8.29 1.67
C ASN A 39 -1.16 7.04 0.93
N GLY A 40 -1.50 7.23 -0.35
CA GLY A 40 -2.07 6.17 -1.19
C GLY A 40 -1.04 5.24 -1.83
N GLN A 41 0.25 5.44 -1.57
CA GLN A 41 1.30 4.70 -2.25
C GLN A 41 1.28 3.21 -1.90
N VAL A 42 1.77 2.39 -2.81
CA VAL A 42 2.02 0.96 -2.57
C VAL A 42 3.51 0.69 -2.76
N TRP A 43 4.10 0.06 -1.75
CA TRP A 43 5.53 -0.26 -1.68
C TRP A 43 5.71 -1.76 -1.49
N TYR A 44 6.86 -2.30 -1.90
CA TYR A 44 7.19 -3.69 -1.66
C TYR A 44 8.68 -3.92 -1.40
N ILE A 45 8.99 -5.08 -0.82
CA ILE A 45 10.31 -5.69 -0.83
C ILE A 45 10.21 -6.99 -1.63
N ASP A 46 11.11 -7.17 -2.59
CA ASP A 46 11.27 -8.46 -3.28
C ASP A 46 12.13 -9.41 -2.43
N LEU A 47 11.49 -10.42 -1.82
CA LEU A 47 12.14 -11.38 -0.94
C LEU A 47 13.01 -12.39 -1.69
N SER A 48 12.96 -12.41 -3.02
CA SER A 48 13.82 -13.28 -3.84
C SER A 48 15.21 -12.69 -4.07
N LYS A 49 15.41 -11.39 -3.76
CA LYS A 49 16.69 -10.70 -3.95
C LYS A 49 17.61 -10.89 -2.74
N ASP A 50 18.91 -11.01 -3.00
CA ASP A 50 19.93 -11.09 -1.95
C ASP A 50 20.00 -9.80 -1.10
N THR A 51 19.69 -8.65 -1.71
CA THR A 51 19.65 -7.36 -1.03
C THR A 51 18.22 -6.85 -0.97
N LEU A 52 17.64 -6.89 0.23
CA LEU A 52 16.28 -6.44 0.49
C LEU A 52 16.22 -4.91 0.54
N GLN A 53 15.45 -4.31 -0.37
CA GLN A 53 15.23 -2.86 -0.42
C GLN A 53 13.77 -2.58 -0.74
N TRP A 54 13.30 -1.42 -0.30
CA TRP A 54 11.97 -0.94 -0.63
C TRP A 54 11.91 -0.43 -2.06
N GLU A 55 10.86 -0.83 -2.77
CA GLU A 55 10.54 -0.40 -4.12
C GLU A 55 9.12 0.15 -4.15
N LYS A 56 8.95 1.31 -4.80
CA LYS A 56 7.65 1.96 -4.96
C LYS A 56 7.00 1.47 -6.25
N THR A 57 5.73 1.08 -6.18
CA THR A 57 4.93 0.78 -7.38
C THR A 57 4.37 2.08 -7.98
N PRO A 58 4.00 2.10 -9.27
CA PRO A 58 3.27 3.23 -9.85
C PRO A 58 1.82 3.32 -9.38
N LEU A 59 1.31 2.30 -8.66
CA LEU A 59 -0.05 2.27 -8.17
C LEU A 59 -0.21 3.21 -6.97
N GLU A 60 -1.27 4.02 -7.02
CA GLU A 60 -1.68 4.88 -5.92
C GLU A 60 -3.18 4.73 -5.68
N VAL A 61 -3.55 4.42 -4.44
CA VAL A 61 -4.93 4.24 -4.02
C VAL A 61 -5.50 5.61 -3.62
N PRO A 62 -6.61 6.07 -4.22
CA PRO A 62 -7.24 7.33 -3.83
C PRO A 62 -7.70 7.35 -2.36
N GLU A 63 -7.60 8.50 -1.70
CA GLU A 63 -7.94 8.65 -0.27
C GLU A 63 -9.38 8.26 0.05
N ASP A 64 -10.31 8.68 -0.82
CA ASP A 64 -11.74 8.44 -0.76
C ASP A 64 -12.12 6.96 -0.97
N MET A 65 -11.18 6.14 -1.44
CA MET A 65 -11.33 4.69 -1.68
C MET A 65 -10.68 3.83 -0.60
N SER A 66 -10.04 4.41 0.41
CA SER A 66 -9.18 3.67 1.34
C SER A 66 -9.91 2.93 2.47
N ALA A 67 -11.24 3.03 2.58
CA ALA A 67 -11.99 2.55 3.76
C ALA A 67 -11.85 1.04 3.97
N VAL A 68 -11.78 0.28 2.87
CA VAL A 68 -11.45 -1.16 2.86
C VAL A 68 -10.42 -1.37 1.77
N VAL A 69 -9.38 -2.16 2.06
CA VAL A 69 -8.35 -2.55 1.10
C VAL A 69 -8.22 -4.07 1.13
N VAL A 70 -8.26 -4.71 -0.03
CA VAL A 70 -8.16 -6.17 -0.18
C VAL A 70 -7.22 -6.49 -1.33
N VAL A 71 -6.42 -7.54 -1.16
CA VAL A 71 -5.53 -8.05 -2.21
C VAL A 71 -6.00 -9.41 -2.69
N ASP A 72 -6.27 -9.51 -3.98
CA ASP A 72 -6.38 -10.78 -4.68
C ASP A 72 -4.96 -11.26 -5.04
N MET A 73 -4.45 -12.18 -4.23
CA MET A 73 -3.10 -12.74 -4.40
C MET A 73 -2.96 -13.59 -5.67
N GLN A 74 -4.05 -14.18 -6.18
CA GLN A 74 -4.00 -15.05 -7.35
C GLN A 74 -3.85 -14.23 -8.63
N ASN A 75 -4.65 -13.17 -8.76
CA ASN A 75 -4.63 -12.30 -9.93
C ASN A 75 -3.69 -11.09 -9.77
N LYS A 76 -3.05 -10.96 -8.60
CA LYS A 76 -2.18 -9.83 -8.23
C LYS A 76 -2.90 -8.49 -8.38
N LYS A 77 -4.13 -8.42 -7.85
CA LYS A 77 -4.95 -7.20 -7.91
C LYS A 77 -5.18 -6.65 -6.51
N LEU A 78 -5.25 -5.33 -6.44
CA LEU A 78 -5.68 -4.58 -5.28
C LEU A 78 -7.08 -4.03 -5.54
N PHE A 79 -7.97 -4.23 -4.58
CA PHE A 79 -9.28 -3.59 -4.55
C PHE A 79 -9.36 -2.69 -3.34
N ALA A 80 -9.78 -1.44 -3.56
CA ALA A 80 -10.01 -0.49 -2.49
C ALA A 80 -11.44 0.05 -2.59
N ALA A 81 -12.19 0.08 -1.50
CA ALA A 81 -13.57 0.54 -1.50
C ALA A 81 -13.76 1.81 -0.67
N GLY A 82 -14.40 2.80 -1.28
CA GLY A 82 -14.82 4.03 -0.63
C GLY A 82 -16.25 3.94 -0.14
N LEU A 83 -16.55 4.51 1.03
CA LEU A 83 -17.91 4.49 1.61
C LEU A 83 -18.98 5.12 0.72
N LYS A 84 -18.59 5.98 -0.24
CA LYS A 84 -19.49 6.72 -1.13
C LYS A 84 -19.12 6.65 -2.61
N MET A 85 -17.99 6.02 -2.95
CA MET A 85 -17.36 6.17 -4.27
C MET A 85 -17.23 4.83 -5.04
N GLY A 86 -17.68 3.72 -4.44
CA GLY A 86 -17.63 2.40 -5.08
C GLY A 86 -16.30 1.69 -4.83
N VAL A 87 -15.80 0.99 -5.84
CA VAL A 87 -14.58 0.16 -5.77
C VAL A 87 -13.57 0.66 -6.79
N PHE A 88 -12.36 0.94 -6.32
CA PHE A 88 -11.15 1.12 -7.10
C PHE A 88 -10.45 -0.23 -7.29
N GLU A 89 -9.94 -0.46 -8.50
CA GLU A 89 -9.14 -1.62 -8.86
C GLU A 89 -7.75 -1.17 -9.34
N GLY A 90 -6.70 -1.82 -8.85
CA GLY A 90 -5.32 -1.59 -9.25
C GLY A 90 -4.56 -2.89 -9.48
N GLN A 91 -3.62 -2.89 -10.43
CA GLN A 91 -2.74 -4.03 -10.68
C GLN A 91 -1.47 -3.93 -9.82
N LEU A 92 -1.06 -5.05 -9.20
CA LEU A 92 0.13 -5.18 -8.34
C LEU A 92 1.31 -5.83 -9.04
#